data_AF-A0A445AZZ3-F1
#
_entry.id   AF-A0A445AZZ3-F1
#
_cell.length_a   1.000
_cell.length_b   1.000
_cell.length_c   1.000
_cell.angle_alpha   90.00
_cell.angle_beta   90.00
_cell.angle_gamma   90.00
#
_symmetry.space_group_name_H-M   'P 1'
#
loop_
_entity.id
_entity.type
_entity.pdbx_description
1 polymer ?
#
loop_
_entity_poly.entity_id
_entity_poly.type
_entity_poly.pdbx_seq_one_letter_code
_entity_poly.pdbx_strand_id
1 'polypeptide(L)'
;MDFTKLASEAVEYHYVNASDLNLLEAHEAEASLAGRGAYTLMVGLTLIQTAAANNSCQVRRTKISERMRKLQDLVPNMDKQTNTADMLDLAVDYVKELQNQVETLSDSQAKCTCAHKKQQ
;
A
#
# COMPACT_ATOMS: atom_id res chain seq x y z
N MET A 1 13.38 22.93 -30.50
CA MET A 1 13.09 21.99 -29.40
C MET A 1 11.59 21.79 -29.38
N ASP A 2 11.12 20.54 -29.42
CA ASP A 2 9.70 20.23 -29.52
C ASP A 2 9.08 20.22 -28.12
N PHE A 3 8.29 21.25 -27.82
CA PHE A 3 7.65 21.45 -26.52
C PHE A 3 6.72 20.28 -26.13
N THR A 4 6.21 19.53 -27.11
CA THR A 4 5.32 18.39 -26.85
C THR A 4 6.07 17.18 -26.28
N LYS A 5 7.34 17.00 -26.68
CA LYS A 5 8.19 15.92 -26.19
C LYS A 5 8.65 16.17 -24.75
N LEU A 6 9.01 17.42 -24.45
CA LEU A 6 9.28 17.88 -23.08
C LEU A 6 8.07 17.70 -22.18
N ALA A 7 6.87 18.00 -22.68
CA ALA A 7 5.63 17.77 -21.93
C ALA A 7 5.38 16.28 -21.66
N SER A 8 5.65 15.39 -22.61
CA SER A 8 5.49 13.94 -22.43
C SER A 8 6.49 13.37 -21.42
N GLU A 9 7.76 13.77 -21.49
CA GLU A 9 8.80 13.36 -20.53
C GLU A 9 8.52 13.91 -19.12
N ALA A 10 8.00 15.14 -19.01
CA ALA A 10 7.56 15.72 -17.74
C ALA A 10 6.36 14.96 -17.14
N VAL A 11 5.38 14.57 -17.94
CA VAL A 11 4.21 13.80 -17.49
C VAL A 11 4.62 12.44 -16.91
N GLU A 12 5.56 11.74 -17.56
CA GLU A 12 6.08 10.46 -17.08
C GLU A 12 6.83 10.61 -15.75
N TYR A 13 7.60 11.69 -15.60
CA TYR A 13 8.31 12.01 -14.36
C TYR A 13 7.37 12.38 -13.20
N HIS A 14 6.28 13.11 -13.46
CA HIS A 14 5.32 13.55 -12.44
C HIS A 14 4.41 12.42 -11.95
N TYR A 15 4.10 11.42 -12.78
CA TYR A 15 3.29 10.26 -12.37
C TYR A 15 3.99 9.39 -11.32
N VAL A 16 5.33 9.28 -11.39
CA VAL A 16 6.14 8.48 -10.46
C VAL A 16 6.38 9.21 -9.13
N ASN A 17 6.41 10.55 -9.13
CA ASN A 17 6.86 11.37 -7.98
C ASN A 17 5.73 12.11 -7.25
N ALA A 18 4.46 11.71 -7.40
CA ALA A 18 3.30 12.30 -6.70
C ALA A 18 3.35 12.24 -5.15
N SER A 19 4.48 11.82 -4.56
CA SER A 19 4.77 11.88 -3.13
C SER A 19 5.50 13.16 -2.70
N ASP A 20 6.03 13.97 -3.62
CA ASP A 20 6.79 15.19 -3.29
C ASP A 20 6.05 16.48 -3.70
N LEU A 21 5.35 17.07 -2.73
CA LEU A 21 4.64 18.35 -2.83
C LEU A 21 5.60 19.58 -2.81
N ASN A 22 6.83 19.44 -3.31
CA ASN A 22 7.90 20.46 -3.23
C ASN A 22 8.38 20.98 -4.61
N LEU A 23 7.72 20.61 -5.70
CA LEU A 23 8.15 20.94 -7.07
C LEU A 23 7.55 22.26 -7.62
N LEU A 24 7.00 23.12 -6.76
CA LEU A 24 6.45 24.42 -7.18
C LEU A 24 7.55 25.49 -7.27
N GLU A 25 8.54 25.45 -6.37
CA GLU A 25 9.62 26.47 -6.31
C GLU A 25 10.68 26.27 -7.40
N ALA A 26 10.87 25.05 -7.91
CA ALA A 26 11.94 24.75 -8.86
C ALA A 26 11.67 25.26 -10.30
N HIS A 27 10.42 25.53 -10.68
CA HIS A 27 10.06 25.84 -12.07
C HIS A 27 9.72 27.32 -12.32
N GLU A 28 9.67 28.15 -11.28
CA GLU A 28 9.40 29.60 -11.43
C GLU A 28 10.59 30.38 -12.04
N ALA A 29 11.78 29.77 -12.10
CA ALA A 29 13.00 30.44 -12.58
C ALA A 29 13.15 30.52 -14.12
N GLU A 30 12.45 29.71 -14.91
CA GLU A 30 12.72 29.58 -16.37
C GLU A 30 11.69 30.24 -17.31
N ALA A 31 10.64 30.89 -16.80
CA ALA A 31 9.56 31.41 -17.66
C ALA A 31 9.79 32.86 -18.16
N SER A 32 9.86 33.02 -19.49
CA SER A 32 9.80 34.30 -20.22
C SER A 32 8.58 35.13 -19.80
N LEU A 33 8.72 36.46 -19.71
CA LEU A 33 7.78 37.37 -19.05
C LEU A 33 6.35 37.37 -19.64
N ALA A 34 6.17 36.92 -20.89
CA ALA A 34 4.85 36.75 -21.52
C ALA A 34 4.19 35.38 -21.26
N GLY A 35 4.95 34.39 -20.76
CA GLY A 35 4.52 33.02 -20.51
C GLY A 35 4.30 32.69 -19.02
N ARG A 36 4.59 33.61 -18.09
CA ARG A 36 4.50 33.34 -16.64
C ARG A 36 3.09 33.01 -16.17
N GLY A 37 2.09 33.81 -16.54
CA GLY A 37 0.70 33.58 -16.12
C GLY A 37 0.11 32.28 -16.70
N ALA A 38 0.34 32.02 -17.99
CA ALA A 38 -0.13 30.80 -18.64
C ALA A 38 0.56 29.55 -18.09
N TYR A 39 1.86 29.63 -17.80
CA TYR A 39 2.63 28.54 -17.22
C TYR A 39 2.13 28.19 -15.81
N THR A 40 1.97 29.18 -14.92
CA THR A 40 1.44 28.96 -13.56
C THR A 40 0.03 28.38 -13.59
N LEU A 41 -0.85 28.84 -14.50
CA LEU A 41 -2.20 28.29 -14.66
C LEU A 41 -2.21 26.85 -15.16
N MET A 42 -1.35 26.53 -16.15
CA MET A 42 -1.21 25.17 -16.69
C MET A 42 -0.70 24.18 -15.62
N VAL A 43 0.32 24.58 -14.86
CA VAL A 43 0.86 23.77 -13.76
C VAL A 43 -0.20 23.58 -12.68
N GLY A 44 -0.87 24.65 -12.25
CA GLY A 44 -1.94 24.59 -11.25
C GLY A 44 -3.08 23.65 -11.67
N LEU A 45 -3.54 23.76 -12.92
CA LEU A 45 -4.59 22.88 -13.46
C LEU A 45 -4.14 21.42 -13.53
N THR A 46 -2.90 21.16 -13.93
CA THR A 46 -2.33 19.81 -14.00
C THR A 46 -2.21 19.15 -12.62
N LEU A 47 -1.83 19.93 -11.60
CA LEU A 47 -1.77 19.46 -10.21
C LEU A 47 -3.17 19.13 -9.68
N ILE A 48 -4.16 19.99 -9.93
CA ILE A 48 -5.56 19.76 -9.52
C ILE A 48 -6.13 18.50 -10.19
N GLN A 49 -5.90 18.35 -11.50
CA GLN A 49 -6.37 17.19 -12.27
C GLN A 49 -5.75 15.88 -11.75
N THR A 50 -4.44 15.89 -11.44
CA THR A 50 -3.71 14.74 -10.90
C THR A 50 -4.17 14.40 -9.47
N ALA A 51 -4.41 15.40 -8.63
CA ALA A 51 -4.94 15.19 -7.27
C ALA A 51 -6.33 14.54 -7.28
N ALA A 52 -7.20 14.93 -8.23
CA ALA A 52 -8.52 14.32 -8.39
C ALA A 52 -8.46 12.84 -8.82
N ALA A 53 -7.50 12.49 -9.70
CA ALA A 53 -7.33 11.11 -10.18
C ALA A 53 -6.78 10.14 -9.10
N ASN A 54 -6.00 10.64 -8.14
CA ASN A 54 -5.29 9.82 -7.16
C ASN A 54 -6.13 9.36 -5.95
N ASN A 55 -7.35 9.89 -5.76
CA ASN A 55 -8.20 9.56 -4.61
C ASN A 55 -8.54 8.06 -4.53
N SER A 56 -8.87 7.43 -5.66
CA SER A 56 -9.19 6.00 -5.71
C SER A 56 -8.01 5.09 -5.35
N CYS A 57 -6.79 5.47 -5.77
CA CYS A 57 -5.55 4.79 -5.45
C CYS A 57 -5.23 4.90 -3.95
N GLN A 58 -5.41 6.10 -3.38
CA GLN A 58 -5.18 6.36 -1.96
C GLN A 58 -6.09 5.51 -1.07
N VAL A 59 -7.40 5.45 -1.37
CA VAL A 59 -8.35 4.62 -0.61
C VAL A 59 -7.97 3.13 -0.67
N ARG A 60 -7.56 2.63 -1.83
CA ARG A 60 -7.10 1.23 -1.97
C ARG A 60 -5.84 0.97 -1.15
N ARG A 61 -4.85 1.87 -1.22
CA ARG A 61 -3.59 1.74 -0.49
C ARG A 61 -3.83 1.72 1.03
N THR A 62 -4.66 2.61 1.55
CA THR A 62 -5.01 2.65 2.98
C THR A 62 -5.66 1.33 3.44
N LYS A 63 -6.62 0.80 2.68
CA LYS A 63 -7.27 -0.48 3.00
C LYS A 63 -6.29 -1.66 3.01
N ILE A 64 -5.32 -1.68 2.10
CA ILE A 64 -4.27 -2.72 2.06
C ILE A 64 -3.38 -2.59 3.30
N SER A 65 -2.90 -1.39 3.62
CA SER A 65 -2.06 -1.14 4.80
C SER A 65 -2.75 -1.53 6.12
N GLU A 66 -4.04 -1.23 6.26
CA GLU A 66 -4.83 -1.66 7.43
C GLU A 66 -4.90 -3.19 7.56
N ARG A 67 -5.12 -3.90 6.45
CA ARG A 67 -5.15 -5.37 6.44
C ARG A 67 -3.78 -5.97 6.72
N MET A 68 -2.71 -5.38 6.20
CA MET A 68 -1.34 -5.81 6.48
C MET A 68 -0.98 -5.65 7.97
N ARG A 69 -1.40 -4.55 8.61
CA ARG A 69 -1.16 -4.34 10.05
C ARG A 69 -1.88 -5.39 10.89
N LYS A 70 -3.15 -5.66 10.59
CA LYS A 70 -3.91 -6.73 11.26
C LYS A 70 -3.25 -8.11 11.09
N LEU A 71 -2.68 -8.38 9.92
CA LEU A 71 -1.99 -9.64 9.67
C LEU A 71 -0.74 -9.77 10.55
N GLN A 72 0.05 -8.70 10.68
CA GLN A 72 1.23 -8.66 11.55
C GLN A 72 0.88 -8.91 13.03
N ASP A 73 -0.27 -8.41 13.49
CA ASP A 73 -0.73 -8.61 14.87
C ASP A 73 -1.15 -10.07 15.14
N LEU A 74 -1.50 -10.84 14.10
CA LEU A 74 -2.01 -12.21 14.23
C LEU A 74 -0.95 -13.28 14.01
N VAL A 75 0.07 -13.00 13.18
CA VAL A 75 1.06 -14.00 12.77
C VAL A 75 2.37 -13.77 13.53
N PRO A 76 2.86 -14.78 14.27
CA PRO A 76 4.08 -14.64 15.06
C PRO A 76 5.31 -14.38 14.18
N ASN A 77 6.21 -13.51 14.64
CA ASN A 77 7.46 -13.13 13.97
C ASN A 77 7.31 -12.47 12.60
N MET A 78 6.11 -12.02 12.21
CA MET A 78 5.89 -11.37 10.92
C MET A 78 6.56 -9.99 10.81
N ASP A 79 6.77 -9.31 11.94
CA ASP A 79 7.46 -8.03 12.06
C ASP A 79 8.94 -8.07 11.64
N LYS A 80 9.54 -9.26 11.62
CA LYS A 80 10.96 -9.48 11.31
C LYS A 80 11.22 -9.63 9.81
N GLN A 81 10.18 -9.79 9.00
CA GLN A 81 10.30 -9.96 7.56
C GLN A 81 10.39 -8.60 6.86
N THR A 82 11.36 -8.46 5.95
CA THR A 82 11.59 -7.20 5.21
C THR A 82 10.90 -7.17 3.84
N ASN A 83 10.37 -8.31 3.39
CA ASN A 83 9.74 -8.47 2.08
C ASN A 83 8.28 -8.93 2.23
N THR A 84 7.38 -8.28 1.50
CA THR A 84 5.95 -8.61 1.47
C THR A 84 5.68 -10.06 1.05
N ALA A 85 6.47 -10.63 0.13
CA ALA A 85 6.30 -12.03 -0.28
C ALA A 85 6.54 -12.98 0.91
N ASP A 86 7.69 -12.83 1.56
CA ASP A 86 8.07 -13.64 2.73
C ASP A 86 7.08 -13.47 3.90
N MET A 87 6.54 -12.26 4.10
CA MET A 87 5.45 -12.03 5.06
C MET A 87 4.20 -12.87 4.74
N LEU A 88 3.77 -12.89 3.48
CA LEU A 88 2.57 -13.61 3.07
C LEU A 88 2.78 -15.13 3.13
N ASP A 89 3.96 -15.61 2.74
CA ASP A 89 4.31 -17.03 2.84
C ASP A 89 4.31 -17.51 4.30
N LEU A 90 4.87 -16.71 5.22
CA LEU A 90 4.82 -16.99 6.65
C LEU A 90 3.37 -17.07 7.18
N ALA A 91 2.47 -16.22 6.68
CA ALA A 91 1.06 -16.29 7.04
C ALA A 91 0.42 -17.61 6.58
N VAL A 92 0.72 -18.03 5.35
CA VAL A 92 0.20 -19.28 4.78
C VAL A 92 0.67 -20.48 5.60
N ASP A 93 1.95 -20.50 5.98
CA ASP A 93 2.50 -21.60 6.76
C ASP A 93 1.95 -21.63 8.19
N TYR A 94 1.74 -20.47 8.81
CA TYR A 94 1.07 -20.39 10.11
C TYR A 94 -0.36 -20.92 10.06
N VAL A 95 -1.11 -20.66 8.99
CA VAL A 95 -2.47 -21.21 8.81
C VAL A 95 -2.45 -22.73 8.70
N LYS A 96 -1.51 -23.31 7.94
CA LYS A 96 -1.36 -24.78 7.83
C LYS A 96 -1.04 -25.41 9.18
N GLU A 97 -0.12 -24.79 9.93
CA GLU A 97 0.27 -25.26 11.26
C GLU A 97 -0.93 -25.25 12.23
N LEU A 98 -1.72 -24.18 12.23
CA LEU A 98 -2.95 -24.12 13.03
C LEU A 98 -3.97 -25.20 12.63
N GLN A 99 -4.13 -25.48 11.33
CA GLN A 99 -5.02 -26.55 10.86
C GLN A 99 -4.58 -27.92 11.39
N ASN A 100 -3.28 -28.22 11.32
CA ASN A 100 -2.72 -29.47 11.85
C ASN A 100 -2.92 -29.59 13.37
N GLN A 101 -2.76 -28.50 14.11
CA GLN A 101 -2.99 -28.47 15.56
C GLN A 101 -4.46 -28.75 15.90
N VAL A 102 -5.40 -28.15 15.17
CA VAL A 102 -6.84 -28.39 15.35
C VAL A 102 -7.20 -29.84 15.04
N GLU A 103 -6.68 -30.40 13.96
CA GLU A 103 -6.89 -31.82 13.61
C GLU A 103 -6.36 -32.73 14.73
N THR A 104 -5.12 -32.51 15.17
CA THR A 104 -4.49 -33.29 16.25
C THR A 104 -5.26 -33.21 17.56
N LEU A 105 -5.73 -32.01 17.95
CA LEU A 105 -6.54 -31.82 19.15
C LEU A 105 -7.90 -32.50 19.04
N SER A 106 -8.54 -32.46 17.88
CA SER A 106 -9.82 -33.12 17.62
C SER A 106 -9.68 -34.64 17.73
N ASP A 107 -8.62 -35.18 17.12
CA ASP A 107 -8.25 -36.59 17.22
C ASP A 107 -7.98 -37.03 18.67
N SER A 108 -7.27 -36.20 19.42
CA SER A 108 -6.95 -36.45 20.83
C SER A 108 -8.20 -36.42 21.69
N GLN A 109 -9.13 -35.50 21.41
CA GLN A 109 -10.42 -35.41 22.08
C GLN A 109 -11.26 -36.66 21.82
N ALA A 110 -11.33 -37.13 20.57
CA ALA A 110 -12.06 -38.35 20.20
C ALA A 110 -11.48 -39.61 20.86
N LYS A 111 -10.16 -39.65 21.05
CA LYS A 111 -9.45 -40.74 21.74
C LYS A 111 -9.51 -40.63 23.27
N CYS A 112 -9.92 -39.48 23.82
CA CYS A 112 -10.00 -39.30 25.27
C CYS A 112 -11.20 -40.05 25.86
N THR A 113 -10.93 -41.02 26.71
CA THR A 113 -11.94 -41.73 27.52
C THR A 113 -12.29 -41.00 28.83
N CYS A 114 -11.87 -39.74 28.96
CA CYS A 114 -12.09 -38.94 30.15
C CYS A 114 -13.58 -38.67 30.38
N ALA A 115 -14.13 -39.16 31.49
CA ALA A 115 -15.50 -38.90 31.90
C ALA A 115 -15.65 -37.40 32.25
N HIS A 116 -16.21 -36.63 31.32
CA HIS A 116 -16.43 -35.19 31.47
C HIS A 116 -17.37 -34.96 32.66
N LYS A 117 -16.83 -34.62 33.83
CA LYS A 117 -17.66 -34.13 34.94
C LYS A 117 -18.17 -32.75 34.51
N LYS A 118 -19.40 -32.70 34.00
CA LYS A 118 -20.17 -31.45 33.95
C LYS A 118 -20.23 -30.93 35.39
N GLN A 119 -19.44 -29.91 35.68
CA GLN A 119 -19.65 -29.12 36.88
C GLN A 119 -20.93 -28.33 36.67
N GLN A 120 -21.84 -28.59 37.61
CA GLN A 120 -23.22 -28.12 37.72
C GLN A 120 -23.29 -26.62 37.98
#